data_AF-A0A160KS18-F1
#
_entry.id   AF-A0A160KS18-F1
#
_cell.length_a   1.000
_cell.length_b   1.000
_cell.length_c   1.000
_cell.angle_alpha   90.00
_cell.angle_beta   90.00
_cell.angle_gamma   90.00
#
_symmetry.space_group_name_H-M   'P 1'
#
loop_
_entity.id
_entity.type
_entity.pdbx_description
1 polymer ?
#
loop_
_entity_poly.entity_id
_entity_poly.type
_entity_poly.pdbx_seq_one_letter_code
_entity_poly.pdbx_strand_id
1 'polypeptide(L)'
;MYEHIAELRDAGAFASNVSTQTYQQAVDQFLQGKAAMLDADVWASSSIQDSAVAADTGFWAGPQFSDGVGEQNIIMNVASAPLVVDHKVGDDENKLAAVEKFLAFYYSDQAQQLLVDNGQPPVTDYAPQLDATKQSALKSALDATTADGVSSPQTQPDLLVSTASRAPCTTASTA
;
A
#
# COMPACT_ATOMS: atom_id res chain seq x y z
N MET A 1 -4.47 4.96 21.26
CA MET A 1 -4.95 4.88 19.85
C MET A 1 -6.26 5.62 19.63
N TYR A 2 -7.40 5.23 20.24
CA TYR A 2 -8.67 5.93 20.01
C TYR A 2 -8.67 7.40 20.48
N GLU A 3 -7.90 7.71 21.52
CA GLU A 3 -7.70 9.09 21.99
C GLU A 3 -6.97 9.94 20.93
N HIS A 4 -5.83 9.48 20.42
CA HIS A 4 -5.08 10.16 19.34
C HIS A 4 -5.91 10.36 18.05
N ILE A 5 -6.78 9.41 17.69
CA ILE A 5 -7.70 9.57 16.54
C ILE A 5 -8.75 10.66 16.83
N ALA A 6 -9.27 10.74 18.06
CA ALA A 6 -10.21 11.78 18.46
C ALA A 6 -9.53 13.17 18.45
N GLU A 7 -8.28 13.27 18.89
CA GLU A 7 -7.49 14.50 18.82
C GLU A 7 -7.31 14.98 17.37
N LEU A 8 -6.98 14.08 16.44
CA LEU A 8 -6.90 14.40 15.00
C LEU A 8 -8.24 14.89 14.46
N ARG A 9 -9.35 14.26 14.85
CA ARG A 9 -10.70 14.70 14.46
C ARG A 9 -10.99 16.10 14.99
N ASP A 10 -10.72 16.35 16.26
CA ASP A 10 -11.02 17.62 16.92
C ASP A 10 -10.14 18.76 16.38
N ALA A 11 -8.92 18.43 15.92
CA ALA A 11 -8.04 19.34 15.19
C ALA A 11 -8.45 19.58 13.73
N GLY A 12 -9.48 18.89 13.22
CA GLY A 12 -9.96 19.04 11.85
C GLY A 12 -9.08 18.36 10.78
N ALA A 13 -8.32 17.33 11.16
CA ALA A 13 -7.43 16.61 10.24
C ALA A 13 -8.19 15.82 9.17
N PHE A 14 -9.45 15.44 9.44
CA PHE A 14 -10.28 14.67 8.50
C PHE A 14 -11.25 15.55 7.73
N ALA A 15 -11.53 15.18 6.49
CA ALA A 15 -12.58 15.79 5.70
C ALA A 15 -13.94 15.66 6.40
N SER A 16 -14.80 16.67 6.27
CA SER A 16 -16.15 16.68 6.88
C SER A 16 -17.02 15.47 6.50
N ASN A 17 -16.75 14.85 5.35
CA ASN A 17 -17.45 13.68 4.82
C ASN A 17 -16.67 12.36 4.98
N VAL A 18 -15.60 12.31 5.80
CA VAL A 18 -14.69 11.14 5.92
C VAL A 18 -15.42 9.82 6.16
N SER A 19 -16.56 9.82 6.87
CA SER A 19 -17.35 8.60 7.14
C SER A 19 -18.14 8.06 5.93
N THR A 20 -18.24 8.85 4.86
CA THR A 20 -18.99 8.52 3.63
C THR A 20 -18.15 8.65 2.37
N GLN A 21 -16.91 9.13 2.51
CA GLN A 21 -15.97 9.33 1.42
C GLN A 21 -15.44 7.98 0.94
N THR A 22 -15.38 7.81 -0.39
CA THR A 22 -14.72 6.64 -0.98
C THR A 22 -13.20 6.87 -1.05
N TYR A 23 -12.44 5.78 -1.09
CA TYR A 23 -10.99 5.86 -1.31
C TYR A 23 -10.63 6.71 -2.54
N GLN A 24 -11.31 6.49 -3.67
CA GLN A 24 -11.06 7.27 -4.89
C GLN A 24 -11.32 8.76 -4.69
N GLN A 25 -12.37 9.14 -3.95
CA GLN A 25 -12.62 10.55 -3.64
C GLN A 25 -11.53 11.16 -2.77
N ALA A 26 -10.93 10.41 -1.85
CA ALA A 26 -9.80 10.87 -1.04
C ALA A 26 -8.53 11.04 -1.90
N VAL A 27 -8.24 10.07 -2.77
CA VAL A 27 -7.16 10.16 -3.76
C VAL A 27 -7.34 11.42 -4.62
N ASP A 28 -8.51 11.58 -5.26
CA ASP A 28 -8.78 12.73 -6.13
C ASP A 28 -8.62 14.08 -5.40
N GLN A 29 -9.01 14.16 -4.12
CA GLN A 29 -8.79 15.36 -3.31
C GLN A 29 -7.30 15.65 -3.10
N PHE A 30 -6.51 14.63 -2.77
CA PHE A 30 -5.06 14.76 -2.61
C PHE A 30 -4.38 15.18 -3.92
N LEU A 31 -4.69 14.53 -5.04
CA LEU A 31 -4.12 14.84 -6.35
C LEU A 31 -4.44 16.27 -6.83
N GLN A 32 -5.57 16.83 -6.37
CA GLN A 32 -5.99 18.21 -6.63
C GLN A 32 -5.42 19.22 -5.62
N GLY A 33 -4.55 18.80 -4.69
CA GLY A 33 -3.98 19.65 -3.65
C GLY A 33 -4.98 20.11 -2.58
N LYS A 34 -6.12 19.41 -2.43
CA LYS A 34 -7.16 19.72 -1.44
C LYS A 34 -6.97 19.02 -0.10
N ALA A 35 -6.03 18.09 -0.03
CA ALA A 35 -5.63 17.41 1.20
C ALA A 35 -4.10 17.43 1.30
N ALA A 36 -3.57 17.73 2.49
CA ALA A 36 -2.13 17.73 2.74
C ALA A 36 -1.57 16.30 2.93
N MET A 37 -2.41 15.37 3.35
CA MET A 37 -2.05 13.96 3.59
C MET A 37 -3.13 13.06 3.01
N LEU A 38 -2.71 11.88 2.56
CA LEU A 38 -3.57 10.83 2.05
C LEU A 38 -3.16 9.52 2.73
N ASP A 39 -4.13 8.86 3.36
CA ASP A 39 -3.97 7.47 3.82
C ASP A 39 -4.14 6.55 2.60
N ALA A 40 -3.02 6.01 2.10
CA ALA A 40 -3.00 5.17 0.90
C ALA A 40 -1.82 4.20 0.92
N ASP A 41 -2.05 3.04 0.32
CA ASP A 41 -0.98 2.11 -0.02
C ASP A 41 -0.22 2.58 -1.27
N VAL A 42 0.94 1.97 -1.49
CA VAL A 42 1.90 2.30 -2.55
C VAL A 42 1.31 2.22 -3.97
N TRP A 43 0.19 1.52 -4.19
CA TRP A 43 -0.48 1.46 -5.49
C TRP A 43 -0.96 2.84 -5.98
N ALA A 44 -1.16 3.81 -5.08
CA ALA A 44 -1.53 5.18 -5.44
C ALA A 44 -0.36 5.96 -6.07
N SER A 45 0.88 5.47 -5.96
CA SER A 45 2.07 6.21 -6.38
C SER A 45 2.05 6.57 -7.86
N SER A 46 1.51 5.72 -8.75
CA SER A 46 1.36 6.04 -10.18
C SER A 46 0.47 7.27 -10.39
N SER A 47 -0.69 7.31 -9.74
CA SER A 47 -1.62 8.45 -9.84
C SER A 47 -1.06 9.72 -9.21
N ILE A 48 -0.29 9.60 -8.13
CA ILE A 48 0.40 10.71 -7.49
C ILE A 48 1.47 11.28 -8.42
N GLN A 49 2.29 10.43 -9.03
CA GLN A 49 3.38 10.82 -9.93
C GLN A 49 2.87 11.58 -11.17
N ASP A 50 1.68 11.23 -11.67
CA ASP A 50 1.06 11.90 -12.81
C ASP A 50 0.35 13.22 -12.43
N SER A 51 0.34 13.60 -11.16
CA SER A 51 -0.38 14.77 -10.66
C SER A 51 0.50 16.02 -10.51
N ALA A 52 -0.15 17.17 -10.37
CA ALA A 52 0.55 18.44 -10.14
C ALA A 52 1.27 18.50 -8.78
N VAL A 53 0.90 17.65 -7.82
CA VAL A 53 1.49 17.61 -6.48
C VAL A 53 2.67 16.63 -6.36
N ALA A 54 3.01 15.91 -7.45
CA ALA A 54 4.04 14.87 -7.46
C ALA A 54 5.41 15.31 -6.93
N ALA A 55 5.84 16.52 -7.31
CA ALA A 55 7.15 17.05 -6.96
C ALA A 55 7.29 17.37 -5.45
N ASP A 56 6.16 17.63 -4.78
CA ASP A 56 6.09 18.02 -3.38
C ASP A 56 5.58 16.89 -2.47
N THR A 57 5.30 15.71 -3.04
CA THR A 57 4.77 14.56 -2.30
C THR A 57 5.90 13.63 -1.85
N GLY A 58 5.85 13.22 -0.59
CA GLY A 58 6.71 12.20 0.00
C GLY A 58 5.91 11.14 0.75
N PHE A 59 6.59 10.06 1.14
CA PHE A 59 6.04 9.01 1.99
C PHE A 59 6.36 9.28 3.47
N TRP A 60 5.40 8.98 4.34
CA TRP A 60 5.57 9.04 5.79
C TRP A 60 5.00 7.77 6.43
N ALA A 61 5.81 7.09 7.24
CA ALA A 61 5.43 5.86 7.94
C ALA A 61 4.39 6.07 9.05
N GLY A 62 4.08 7.33 9.38
CA GLY A 62 3.16 7.69 10.46
C GLY A 62 3.89 8.17 11.73
N PRO A 63 3.12 8.59 12.75
CA PRO A 63 3.65 9.13 13.98
C PRO A 63 4.11 8.01 14.93
N GLN A 64 5.14 8.29 15.73
CA GLN A 64 5.49 7.49 16.91
C GLN A 64 5.01 8.23 18.16
N PHE A 65 4.46 7.49 19.11
CA PHE A 65 3.90 8.04 20.33
C PHE A 65 4.70 7.60 21.55
N SER A 66 4.90 8.51 22.51
CA SER A 66 5.60 8.20 23.76
C SER A 66 4.84 7.21 24.65
N ASP A 67 3.52 7.15 24.52
CA ASP A 67 2.63 6.17 25.14
C ASP A 67 2.35 4.95 24.24
N GLY A 68 3.03 4.86 23.09
CA GLY A 68 2.90 3.73 22.17
C GLY A 68 3.42 2.43 22.78
N VAL A 69 2.79 1.31 22.40
CA VAL A 69 3.13 -0.03 22.88
C VAL A 69 3.68 -0.86 21.72
N GLY A 70 4.83 -1.50 21.93
CA GLY A 70 5.48 -2.34 20.92
C GLY A 70 6.44 -1.59 20.00
N GLU A 71 6.87 -2.26 18.93
CA GLU A 71 7.70 -1.64 17.88
C GLU A 71 6.86 -0.64 17.08
N GLN A 72 7.38 0.58 16.93
CA GLN A 72 6.71 1.69 16.23
C GLN A 72 7.47 2.13 14.97
N ASN A 73 8.72 1.72 14.78
CA ASN A 73 9.47 1.87 13.54
C ASN A 73 9.18 0.68 12.61
N ILE A 74 7.93 0.63 12.15
CA ILE A 74 7.39 -0.49 11.37
C ILE A 74 6.64 0.04 10.15
N ILE A 75 6.88 -0.59 8.99
CA ILE A 75 6.11 -0.33 7.76
C ILE A 75 5.49 -1.65 7.31
N MET A 76 4.24 -1.60 6.84
CA MET A 76 3.53 -2.75 6.31
C MET A 76 4.04 -3.12 4.90
N ASN A 77 5.23 -3.71 4.83
CA ASN A 77 5.81 -4.20 3.57
C ASN A 77 5.75 -5.73 3.54
N VAL A 78 4.59 -6.26 3.17
CA VAL A 78 4.29 -7.70 3.18
C VAL A 78 3.54 -8.10 1.91
N ALA A 79 3.81 -9.30 1.40
CA ALA A 79 3.08 -9.85 0.27
C ALA A 79 1.63 -10.16 0.67
N SER A 80 0.66 -9.55 -0.02
CA SER A 80 -0.77 -9.62 0.35
C SER A 80 -1.71 -10.09 -0.77
N ALA A 81 -1.20 -10.28 -1.98
CA ALA A 81 -1.97 -10.70 -3.14
C ALA A 81 -1.25 -11.83 -3.92
N PRO A 82 -1.13 -13.05 -3.35
CA PRO A 82 -0.49 -14.15 -4.05
C PRO A 82 -1.29 -14.56 -5.30
N LEU A 83 -0.58 -14.85 -6.39
CA LEU A 83 -1.16 -15.51 -7.54
C LEU A 83 -1.41 -16.99 -7.17
N VAL A 84 -2.67 -17.41 -7.26
CA VAL A 84 -3.07 -18.80 -7.01
C VAL A 84 -3.48 -19.49 -8.30
N VAL A 85 -3.04 -20.74 -8.46
CA VAL A 85 -3.31 -21.56 -9.65
C VAL A 85 -4.26 -22.68 -9.26
N ASP A 86 -5.36 -22.83 -10.00
CA ASP A 86 -6.29 -23.94 -9.79
C ASP A 86 -5.59 -25.28 -10.08
N HIS A 87 -5.73 -26.25 -9.18
CA HIS A 87 -5.14 -27.58 -9.33
C HIS A 87 -5.44 -28.28 -10.67
N LYS A 88 -6.60 -28.00 -11.30
CA LYS A 88 -7.00 -28.57 -12.60
C LYS A 88 -6.11 -28.12 -13.75
N VAL A 89 -5.30 -27.08 -13.58
CA VAL A 89 -4.26 -26.73 -14.56
C VAL A 89 -3.29 -27.88 -14.75
N GLY A 90 -3.04 -28.70 -13.73
CA GLY A 90 -2.19 -29.88 -13.80
C GLY A 90 -2.77 -31.03 -14.65
N ASP A 91 -4.06 -31.01 -14.96
CA ASP A 91 -4.71 -32.04 -15.78
C ASP A 91 -4.42 -31.86 -17.29
N ASP A 92 -3.81 -30.73 -17.68
CA ASP A 92 -3.50 -30.37 -19.08
C ASP A 92 -2.07 -29.85 -19.17
N GLU A 93 -1.18 -30.66 -19.76
CA GLU A 93 0.25 -30.36 -19.88
C GLU A 93 0.53 -29.02 -20.60
N ASN A 94 -0.31 -28.63 -21.58
CA ASN A 94 -0.11 -27.37 -22.30
C ASN A 94 -0.48 -26.17 -21.43
N LYS A 95 -1.54 -26.30 -20.62
CA LYS A 95 -1.93 -25.24 -19.66
C LYS A 95 -0.91 -25.10 -18.55
N LEU A 96 -0.45 -26.23 -17.99
CA LEU A 96 0.60 -26.23 -16.98
C LEU A 96 1.86 -25.51 -17.51
N ALA A 97 2.35 -25.91 -18.69
CA ALA A 97 3.52 -25.29 -19.29
C ALA A 97 3.33 -23.78 -19.57
N ALA A 98 2.12 -23.34 -19.92
CA ALA A 98 1.82 -21.93 -20.12
C ALA A 98 1.82 -21.14 -18.81
N VAL A 99 1.23 -21.69 -17.74
CA VAL A 99 1.20 -21.05 -16.42
C VAL A 99 2.61 -20.98 -15.82
N GLU A 100 3.41 -22.04 -15.94
CA GLU A 100 4.81 -22.03 -15.48
C GLU A 100 5.63 -20.95 -16.19
N LYS A 101 5.50 -20.83 -17.52
CA LYS A 101 6.15 -19.76 -18.30
C LYS A 101 5.70 -18.37 -17.85
N PHE A 102 4.41 -18.19 -17.59
CA PHE A 102 3.89 -16.91 -17.11
C PHE A 102 4.45 -16.57 -15.72
N LEU A 103 4.43 -17.50 -14.77
CA LEU A 103 4.96 -17.27 -13.42
C LEU A 103 6.46 -17.01 -13.45
N ALA A 104 7.23 -17.77 -14.25
CA ALA A 104 8.65 -17.53 -14.44
C ALA A 104 8.94 -16.13 -15.00
N PHE A 105 8.14 -15.66 -15.96
CA PHE A 105 8.24 -14.29 -16.45
C PHE A 105 7.84 -13.28 -15.38
N TYR A 106 6.69 -13.46 -14.73
CA TYR A 106 6.14 -12.53 -13.73
C TYR A 106 7.14 -12.27 -12.59
N TYR A 107 7.85 -13.29 -12.12
CA TYR A 107 8.87 -13.17 -11.07
C TYR A 107 10.28 -12.85 -11.58
N SER A 108 10.49 -12.69 -12.89
CA SER A 108 11.78 -12.27 -13.45
C SER A 108 12.03 -10.78 -13.22
N ASP A 109 13.29 -10.38 -13.10
CA ASP A 109 13.73 -8.98 -13.01
C ASP A 109 13.08 -8.08 -14.07
N GLN A 110 12.90 -8.59 -15.30
CA GLN A 110 12.25 -7.84 -16.37
C GLN A 110 10.81 -7.48 -16.02
N ALA A 111 10.02 -8.43 -15.52
CA ALA A 111 8.64 -8.15 -15.13
C ALA A 111 8.56 -7.31 -13.86
N GLN A 112 9.50 -7.48 -12.93
CA GLN A 112 9.59 -6.65 -11.73
C GLN A 112 9.92 -5.19 -12.08
N GLN A 113 10.80 -4.94 -13.04
CA GLN A 113 11.04 -3.59 -13.55
C GLN A 113 9.79 -3.02 -14.25
N LEU A 114 9.04 -3.84 -15.00
CA LEU A 114 7.77 -3.41 -15.60
C LEU A 114 6.75 -2.98 -14.55
N LEU A 115 6.66 -3.67 -13.40
CA LEU A 115 5.82 -3.25 -12.28
C LEU A 115 6.23 -1.87 -11.76
N VAL A 116 7.54 -1.66 -11.58
CA VAL A 116 8.11 -0.40 -11.10
C VAL A 116 7.87 0.75 -12.05
N ASP A 117 8.07 0.53 -13.35
CA ASP A 117 7.79 1.51 -14.40
C ASP A 117 6.31 1.95 -14.40
N ASN A 118 5.40 1.13 -13.86
CA ASN A 118 3.98 1.41 -13.70
C ASN A 118 3.60 1.84 -12.27
N GLY A 119 4.56 2.25 -11.45
CA GLY A 119 4.31 2.75 -10.10
C GLY A 119 3.94 1.67 -9.08
N GLN A 120 4.39 0.44 -9.27
CA GLN A 120 4.20 -0.65 -8.30
C GLN A 120 5.55 -1.09 -7.75
N PRO A 121 5.67 -1.42 -6.45
CA PRO A 121 6.90 -1.98 -5.91
C PRO A 121 7.18 -3.36 -6.53
N PRO A 122 8.45 -3.78 -6.61
CA PRO A 122 8.76 -5.17 -6.91
C PRO A 122 8.23 -6.09 -5.80
N VAL A 123 7.83 -7.30 -6.19
CA VAL A 123 7.36 -8.38 -5.29
C VAL A 123 8.40 -9.47 -5.07
N THR A 124 9.65 -9.20 -5.45
CA THR A 124 10.84 -10.04 -5.24
C THR A 124 11.93 -9.20 -4.55
N ASP A 125 13.12 -9.78 -4.38
CA ASP A 125 14.33 -9.10 -3.92
C ASP A 125 15.04 -8.28 -5.02
N TYR A 126 14.41 -8.12 -6.19
CA TYR A 126 14.91 -7.30 -7.28
C TYR A 126 15.12 -5.85 -6.84
N ALA A 127 16.31 -5.31 -7.10
CA ALA A 127 16.64 -3.90 -6.88
C ALA A 127 16.33 -3.10 -8.16
N PRO A 128 15.23 -2.31 -8.19
CA PRO A 128 14.76 -1.72 -9.42
C PRO A 128 15.50 -0.44 -9.77
N GLN A 129 15.46 -0.10 -11.06
CA GLN A 129 15.94 1.19 -11.54
C GLN A 129 14.79 2.19 -11.53
N LEU A 130 14.99 3.30 -10.82
CA LEU A 130 13.99 4.35 -10.63
C LEU A 130 14.46 5.65 -11.28
N ASP A 131 13.58 6.28 -12.05
CA ASP A 131 13.75 7.67 -12.46
C ASP A 131 13.22 8.57 -11.33
N ALA A 132 14.12 9.01 -10.43
CA ALA A 132 13.76 9.81 -9.26
C ALA A 132 12.99 11.11 -9.61
N THR A 133 13.07 11.60 -10.86
CA THR A 133 12.35 12.79 -11.30
C THR A 133 10.90 12.51 -11.69
N LYS A 134 10.59 11.27 -12.06
CA LYS A 134 9.24 10.84 -12.45
C LYS A 134 8.56 9.94 -11.42
N GLN A 135 9.36 9.27 -10.59
CA GLN A 135 8.91 8.26 -9.63
C GLN A 135 9.21 8.68 -8.19
N SER A 136 9.08 9.98 -7.88
CA SER A 136 9.40 10.54 -6.55
C SER A 136 8.61 9.87 -5.43
N ALA A 137 7.30 9.67 -5.61
CA ALA A 137 6.43 9.05 -4.62
C ALA A 137 6.78 7.58 -4.37
N LEU A 138 6.92 6.77 -5.42
CA LEU A 138 7.33 5.36 -5.29
C LEU A 138 8.72 5.25 -4.67
N LYS A 139 9.68 6.07 -5.12
CA LYS A 139 11.02 6.10 -4.55
C LYS A 139 10.99 6.42 -3.05
N SER A 140 10.22 7.43 -2.65
CA SER A 140 10.10 7.80 -1.23
C SER A 140 9.54 6.65 -0.38
N ALA A 141 8.58 5.88 -0.90
CA ALA A 141 8.04 4.71 -0.21
C ALA A 141 9.08 3.58 -0.11
N LEU A 142 9.81 3.28 -1.20
CA LEU A 142 10.84 2.24 -1.22
C LEU A 142 12.06 2.57 -0.34
N ASP A 143 12.48 3.84 -0.34
CA ASP A 143 13.55 4.30 0.56
C ASP A 143 13.12 4.14 2.03
N ALA A 144 11.87 4.42 2.36
CA ALA A 144 11.35 4.25 3.71
C ALA A 144 11.28 2.79 4.14
N THR A 145 10.86 1.86 3.26
CA THR A 145 10.75 0.44 3.59
C THR A 145 12.10 -0.26 3.74
N THR A 146 13.17 0.32 3.18
CA THR A 146 14.54 -0.21 3.22
C THR A 146 15.46 0.57 4.15
N ALA A 147 14.95 1.57 4.87
CA ALA A 147 15.72 2.37 5.81
C ALA A 147 16.20 1.53 7.01
N ASP A 148 17.38 1.88 7.53
CA ASP A 148 17.99 1.20 8.67
C ASP A 148 17.06 1.20 9.89
N GLY A 149 16.91 0.02 10.51
CA GLY A 149 16.11 -0.17 11.71
C GLY A 149 14.60 -0.22 11.48
N VAL A 150 14.12 -0.07 10.25
CA VAL A 150 12.70 -0.28 9.91
C VAL A 150 12.41 -1.78 9.90
N SER A 151 11.32 -2.15 10.56
CA SER A 151 10.82 -3.53 10.57
C SER A 151 9.57 -3.66 9.69
N SER A 152 9.26 -4.91 9.31
CA SER A 152 7.99 -5.27 8.66
C SER A 152 7.42 -6.50 9.36
N PRO A 153 6.09 -6.59 9.58
CA PRO A 153 5.48 -7.80 10.12
C PRO A 153 5.62 -8.96 9.13
N GLN A 154 5.38 -10.20 9.57
CA GLN A 154 5.46 -11.37 8.68
C GLN A 154 4.23 -11.53 7.77
N THR A 155 3.11 -10.92 8.14
CA THR A 155 1.84 -11.02 7.41
C THR A 155 0.97 -9.82 7.75
N GLN A 156 0.03 -9.50 6.85
CA GLN A 156 -0.94 -8.44 7.14
C GLN A 156 -1.85 -8.87 8.31
N PRO A 157 -2.12 -7.97 9.27
CA PRO A 157 -2.99 -8.29 10.41
C PRO A 157 -4.37 -8.78 10.00
N ASP A 158 -4.87 -8.31 8.86
CA ASP A 158 -6.17 -8.67 8.34
C ASP A 158 -6.22 -10.13 7.86
N LEU A 159 -5.09 -10.71 7.43
CA LEU A 159 -4.95 -12.14 7.13
C LEU A 159 -4.93 -13.03 8.40
N LEU A 160 -4.68 -12.45 9.57
CA LEU A 160 -4.60 -13.16 10.85
C LEU A 160 -5.86 -13.03 11.72
N VAL A 161 -6.56 -11.90 11.61
CA VAL A 161 -7.74 -11.62 12.42
C VAL A 161 -8.99 -12.05 11.65
N SER A 162 -9.79 -12.93 12.26
CA SER A 162 -11.05 -13.37 11.66
C SER A 162 -11.94 -12.15 11.35
N THR A 163 -12.73 -12.25 10.29
CA THR A 163 -13.63 -11.15 9.87
C THR A 163 -14.56 -10.67 11.00
N ALA A 164 -14.86 -11.52 11.98
CA ALA A 164 -15.68 -11.21 13.14
C ALA A 164 -15.01 -10.28 14.18
N SER A 165 -13.68 -10.15 14.18
CA SER A 165 -12.92 -9.32 15.12
C SER A 165 -12.29 -8.08 14.47
N ARG A 166 -12.49 -7.86 13.17
CA ARG A 166 -12.24 -6.57 12.54
C ARG A 166 -13.28 -5.58 13.08
N ALA A 167 -12.84 -4.51 13.74
CA ALA A 167 -13.74 -3.43 14.13
C ALA A 167 -14.54 -3.00 12.88
N PRO A 168 -15.88 -2.99 12.92
CA PRO A 168 -16.68 -2.70 11.74
C PRO A 168 -16.57 -1.21 11.45
N CYS A 169 -15.59 -0.82 10.64
CA CYS A 169 -15.79 0.36 9.80
C CYS A 169 -16.75 -0.11 8.70
N THR A 170 -18.05 0.12 8.93
CA THR A 170 -19.26 -0.40 8.22
C THR A 170 -19.95 -1.60 8.89
N THR A 171 -20.85 -1.28 9.82
CA THR A 171 -22.29 -1.56 9.69
C THR A 171 -23.01 -0.79 10.80
N ALA A 172 -23.36 0.46 10.52
CA ALA A 172 -24.52 1.05 11.16
C ALA A 172 -25.76 0.33 10.60
N SER A 173 -26.07 -0.85 11.15
CA SER A 173 -27.41 -1.41 11.00
C SER A 173 -28.24 -0.89 12.17
N THR A 174 -29.13 0.03 11.84
CA THR A 174 -30.25 0.48 12.66
C THR A 174 -30.97 -0.69 13.33
N ALA A 175 -31.22 -0.56 14.63
CA ALA A 175 -32.40 -1.06 15.32
C ALA A 175 -32.93 0.09 16.18
#